data_AF-A0A7C4IMB7-F1
#
_entry.id   AF-A0A7C4IMB7-F1
#
_cell.length_a   1.000
_cell.length_b   1.000
_cell.length_c   1.000
_cell.angle_alpha   90.00
_cell.angle_beta   90.00
_cell.angle_gamma   90.00
#
_symmetry.space_group_name_H-M   'P 1'
#
loop_
_entity.id
_entity.type
_entity.pdbx_description
1 polymer ?
#
loop_
_entity_poly.entity_id
_entity_poly.type
_entity_poly.pdbx_seq_one_letter_code
_entity_poly.pdbx_strand_id
1 'polypeptide(L)'
;MMRTPSPGYSITVRLEIVNQTGMFGRIATAIGDRGGDIGAVDIVRAGRGFIVRDFTINARDESHEKEIVDAVKKIDGVRVLHVTDRTFFQHLGGKIEIQPKIPVKNRTDLSRVYTPGVARVCSVIQRESEKAYRFTIKRNMVAVVTDGSAVLGLGNIGPLASLPVMEGKAMLFKEFGHVDAFPLCLATNDTEEIIQTVKNVAPVFGGINLEDIAAPRCFEIEERLKQDLDIPVFHDDQHGTAIVTLAALMNAAAFTGKTLEGLKVVIAGAGAAGTACCKILRAVGISDIIICDREGILYRGRERNMNAVKRWLSEHTNPNGIRGHLSDAIDNADVFI
;
A
#
# COMPACT_ATOMS: atom_id res chain seq x y z
N MET A 1 -10.50 -5.80 -21.17
CA MET A 1 -10.24 -4.36 -21.40
C MET A 1 -8.79 -4.18 -21.78
N MET A 2 -8.49 -3.49 -22.89
CA MET A 2 -7.12 -3.04 -23.14
C MET A 2 -6.76 -2.07 -22.01
N ARG A 3 -5.66 -2.33 -21.28
CA ARG A 3 -5.17 -1.39 -20.27
C ARG A 3 -4.77 -0.10 -20.98
N THR A 4 -5.22 1.05 -20.49
CA THR A 4 -4.78 2.36 -20.99
C THR A 4 -3.34 2.61 -20.52
N PRO A 5 -2.49 3.29 -21.31
CA PRO A 5 -1.19 3.73 -20.81
C PRO A 5 -1.27 4.46 -19.47
N SER A 6 -0.30 4.25 -18.58
CA SER A 6 -0.33 4.84 -17.24
C SER A 6 1.06 5.28 -16.75
N PRO A 7 1.14 6.25 -15.83
CA PRO A 7 2.42 6.67 -15.24
C PRO A 7 3.17 5.56 -14.47
N GLY A 8 2.49 4.49 -14.06
CA GLY A 8 3.12 3.34 -13.39
C GLY A 8 4.01 2.49 -14.31
N TYR A 9 3.78 2.57 -15.62
CA TYR A 9 4.58 1.97 -16.68
C TYR A 9 5.07 3.08 -17.60
N SER A 10 6.04 3.87 -17.11
CA SER A 10 6.52 5.06 -17.79
C SER A 10 8.03 4.96 -17.99
N ILE A 11 8.46 5.13 -19.24
CA ILE A 11 9.88 5.06 -19.61
C ILE A 11 10.37 6.42 -20.11
N THR A 12 11.60 6.74 -19.78
CA THR A 12 12.36 7.79 -20.46
C THR A 12 13.30 7.14 -21.46
N VAL A 13 13.06 7.37 -22.75
CA VAL A 13 13.91 6.89 -23.84
C VAL A 13 14.81 8.02 -24.30
N ARG A 14 16.11 7.90 -24.03
CA ARG A 14 17.13 8.84 -24.49
C ARG A 14 17.58 8.47 -25.90
N LEU A 15 17.31 9.35 -26.85
CA LEU A 15 17.58 9.16 -28.27
C LEU A 15 18.64 10.14 -28.75
N GLU A 16 19.67 9.65 -29.43
CA GLU A 16 20.47 10.46 -30.34
C GLU A 16 19.83 10.41 -31.73
N ILE A 17 19.51 11.57 -32.28
CA ILE A 17 18.71 11.73 -33.49
C ILE A 17 19.52 12.57 -34.46
N VAL A 18 19.68 12.11 -35.71
CA VAL A 18 20.28 12.93 -36.77
C VAL A 18 19.48 14.23 -36.92
N ASN A 19 20.16 15.38 -36.99
CA ASN A 19 19.52 16.68 -37.03
C ASN A 19 18.98 17.00 -38.44
N GLN A 20 17.93 16.30 -38.84
CA GLN A 20 17.19 16.47 -40.08
C GLN A 20 15.72 16.78 -39.80
N THR A 21 15.12 17.63 -40.63
CA THR A 21 13.71 18.02 -40.54
C THR A 21 12.80 16.78 -40.61
N GLY A 22 11.79 16.72 -39.75
CA GLY A 22 10.79 15.64 -39.72
C GLY A 22 11.16 14.42 -38.86
N MET A 23 12.40 14.33 -38.36
CA MET A 23 12.82 13.20 -37.50
C MET A 23 11.99 13.08 -36.22
N PHE A 24 11.65 14.20 -35.58
CA PHE A 24 10.77 14.22 -34.42
C PHE A 24 9.39 13.60 -34.74
N GLY A 25 8.80 13.99 -35.87
CA GLY A 25 7.50 13.47 -36.30
C GLY A 25 7.54 11.96 -36.53
N ARG A 26 8.58 11.43 -37.19
CA ARG A 26 8.76 9.98 -37.39
C ARG A 26 8.81 9.21 -36.07
N ILE A 27 9.53 9.74 -35.08
CA ILE A 27 9.61 9.14 -33.74
C ILE A 27 8.25 9.19 -33.04
N ALA A 28 7.59 10.35 -33.04
CA ALA A 28 6.30 10.53 -32.41
C ALA A 28 5.23 9.59 -33.03
N THR A 29 5.21 9.47 -34.35
CA THR A 29 4.34 8.54 -35.08
C THR A 29 4.65 7.09 -34.71
N ALA A 30 5.92 6.68 -34.70
CA ALA A 30 6.28 5.30 -34.35
C ALA A 30 5.85 4.91 -32.91
N ILE A 31 5.92 5.85 -31.97
CA ILE A 31 5.42 5.64 -30.60
C ILE A 31 3.89 5.58 -30.59
N GLY A 32 3.23 6.53 -31.25
CA GLY A 32 1.77 6.62 -31.33
C GLY A 32 1.12 5.41 -32.02
N ASP A 33 1.73 4.89 -33.08
CA ASP A 33 1.25 3.71 -33.82
C ASP A 33 1.28 2.43 -32.97
N ARG A 34 2.10 2.38 -31.93
CA ARG A 34 2.11 1.29 -30.93
C ARG A 34 1.13 1.54 -29.78
N GLY A 35 0.57 2.75 -29.72
CA GLY A 35 -0.32 3.20 -28.66
C GLY A 35 0.42 3.65 -27.41
N GLY A 36 1.68 4.08 -27.54
CA GLY A 36 2.41 4.77 -26.49
C GLY A 36 1.91 6.21 -26.33
N ASP A 37 1.72 6.64 -25.10
CA ASP A 37 1.29 8.00 -24.78
C ASP A 37 2.51 8.88 -24.47
N ILE A 38 2.79 9.85 -25.33
CA ILE A 38 3.96 10.72 -25.21
C ILE A 38 3.65 11.84 -24.21
N GLY A 39 4.40 11.89 -23.11
CA GLY A 39 4.34 12.95 -22.13
C GLY A 39 5.27 14.12 -22.49
N ALA A 40 6.41 14.18 -21.80
CA ALA A 40 7.42 15.22 -22.02
C ALA A 40 8.46 14.83 -23.08
N VAL A 41 8.96 15.83 -23.81
CA VAL A 41 10.11 15.68 -24.71
C VAL A 41 11.12 16.79 -24.42
N ASP A 42 12.29 16.40 -23.94
CA ASP A 42 13.32 17.33 -23.47
C ASP A 42 14.58 17.23 -24.33
N ILE A 43 15.20 18.37 -24.65
CA ILE A 43 16.49 18.39 -25.35
C ILE A 43 17.60 18.29 -24.31
N VAL A 44 18.40 17.22 -24.38
CA VAL A 44 19.54 17.00 -23.48
C VAL A 44 20.80 17.67 -24.00
N ARG A 45 21.05 17.55 -25.31
CA ARG A 45 22.25 18.11 -25.95
C ARG A 45 22.01 18.31 -27.45
N ALA A 46 22.47 19.43 -28.00
CA ALA A 46 22.55 19.64 -29.44
C ALA A 46 24.01 19.60 -29.89
N GLY A 47 24.31 18.85 -30.95
CA GLY A 47 25.63 18.74 -31.57
C GLY A 47 25.61 19.14 -33.04
N ARG A 48 26.79 19.13 -33.69
CA ARG A 48 26.85 19.29 -35.15
C ARG A 48 26.32 18.01 -35.81
N GLY A 49 25.16 18.10 -36.46
CA GLY A 49 24.56 17.00 -37.22
C GLY A 49 23.67 16.05 -36.40
N PHE A 50 23.55 16.23 -35.09
CA PHE A 50 22.68 15.41 -34.23
C PHE A 50 22.08 16.22 -33.07
N ILE A 51 20.98 15.70 -32.52
CA ILE A 51 20.32 16.19 -31.31
C ILE A 51 20.01 15.00 -30.40
N VAL A 52 20.31 15.13 -29.12
CA VAL A 52 19.94 14.15 -28.10
C VAL A 52 18.68 14.65 -27.40
N ARG A 53 17.63 13.83 -27.40
CA ARG A 53 16.35 14.11 -26.74
C ARG A 53 15.93 12.97 -25.84
N ASP A 54 15.31 13.30 -24.73
CA ASP A 54 14.61 12.37 -23.86
C ASP A 54 13.12 12.40 -24.21
N PHE A 55 12.54 11.23 -24.47
CA PHE A 55 11.10 11.05 -24.65
C PHE A 55 10.55 10.34 -23.42
N THR A 56 9.66 10.99 -22.69
CA THR A 56 8.86 10.34 -21.65
C THR A 56 7.63 9.72 -22.29
N ILE A 57 7.46 8.41 -22.13
CA ILE A 57 6.40 7.65 -22.78
C ILE A 57 5.71 6.76 -21.74
N ASN A 58 4.40 6.92 -21.60
CA ASN A 58 3.58 6.00 -20.83
C ASN A 58 3.20 4.81 -21.71
N ALA A 59 3.32 3.62 -21.13
CA ALA A 59 2.97 2.34 -21.70
C ALA A 59 1.90 1.64 -20.85
N ARG A 60 1.45 0.48 -21.33
CA ARG A 60 0.34 -0.28 -20.73
C ARG A 60 0.85 -1.32 -19.73
N ASP A 61 2.06 -1.82 -20.00
CA ASP A 61 2.81 -2.84 -19.28
C ASP A 61 4.25 -2.90 -19.85
N GLU A 62 5.12 -3.71 -19.22
CA GLU A 62 6.52 -3.90 -19.61
C GLU A 62 6.70 -4.48 -21.02
N SER A 63 5.74 -5.28 -21.52
CA SER A 63 5.83 -5.83 -22.88
C SER A 63 5.65 -4.72 -23.91
N HIS A 64 4.67 -3.85 -23.67
CA HIS A 64 4.39 -2.72 -24.52
C HIS A 64 5.55 -1.70 -24.54
N GLU A 65 6.23 -1.49 -23.41
CA GLU A 65 7.45 -0.66 -23.36
C GLU A 65 8.53 -1.17 -24.34
N LYS A 66 8.77 -2.49 -24.34
CA LYS A 66 9.73 -3.12 -25.26
C LYS A 66 9.30 -2.94 -26.72
N GLU A 67 8.02 -3.12 -27.02
CA GLU A 67 7.48 -2.91 -28.38
C GLU A 67 7.68 -1.47 -28.87
N ILE A 68 7.42 -0.48 -28.02
CA ILE A 68 7.63 0.94 -28.34
C ILE A 68 9.11 1.21 -28.59
N VAL A 69 9.97 0.77 -27.67
CA VAL A 69 11.43 0.97 -27.78
C VAL A 69 11.97 0.33 -29.06
N ASP A 70 11.53 -0.89 -29.38
CA ASP A 70 11.97 -1.60 -30.58
C ASP A 70 11.42 -0.98 -31.87
N ALA A 71 10.24 -0.34 -31.84
CA ALA A 71 9.76 0.46 -32.97
C ALA A 71 10.63 1.70 -33.21
N VAL A 72 11.00 2.41 -32.14
CA VAL A 72 11.86 3.60 -32.22
C VAL A 72 13.28 3.25 -32.68
N LYS A 73 13.84 2.12 -32.23
CA LYS A 73 15.16 1.62 -32.66
C LYS A 73 15.25 1.35 -34.17
N LYS A 74 14.14 1.06 -34.85
CA LYS A 74 14.10 0.74 -36.28
C LYS A 74 14.09 1.98 -37.17
N ILE A 75 14.02 3.19 -36.61
CA ILE A 75 14.00 4.43 -37.38
C ILE A 75 15.42 4.78 -37.81
N ASP A 76 15.65 4.85 -39.13
CA ASP A 76 16.93 5.29 -39.69
C ASP A 76 17.30 6.70 -39.19
N GLY A 77 18.53 6.86 -38.70
CA GLY A 77 19.00 8.11 -38.11
C GLY A 77 18.61 8.31 -36.64
N VAL A 78 18.09 7.29 -35.96
CA VAL A 78 17.87 7.27 -34.51
C VAL A 78 18.75 6.21 -33.87
N ARG A 79 19.40 6.57 -32.76
CA ARG A 79 20.14 5.64 -31.90
C ARG A 79 19.62 5.77 -30.47
N VAL A 80 19.06 4.69 -29.93
CA VAL A 80 18.67 4.63 -28.51
C VAL A 80 19.92 4.54 -27.66
N LEU A 81 20.16 5.54 -26.82
CA LEU A 81 21.31 5.57 -25.91
C LEU A 81 20.98 4.86 -24.59
N HIS A 82 19.84 5.21 -23.99
CA HIS A 82 19.38 4.66 -22.71
C HIS A 82 17.86 4.55 -22.70
N VAL A 83 17.36 3.53 -22.00
CA VAL A 83 15.96 3.41 -21.61
C VAL A 83 15.94 3.33 -20.10
N THR A 84 15.25 4.25 -19.46
CA THR A 84 15.12 4.30 -18.00
C THR A 84 13.66 4.11 -17.63
N ASP A 85 13.35 3.05 -16.90
CA ASP A 85 12.07 2.91 -16.25
C ASP A 85 11.99 3.92 -15.10
N ARG A 86 10.99 4.80 -15.17
CA ARG A 86 10.83 5.91 -14.21
C ARG A 86 10.38 5.41 -12.85
N THR A 87 9.62 4.33 -12.78
CA THR A 87 9.21 3.70 -11.53
C THR A 87 10.42 3.12 -10.81
N PHE A 88 11.25 2.32 -11.49
CA PHE A 88 12.50 1.82 -10.89
C PHE A 88 13.46 2.93 -10.49
N PHE A 89 13.51 4.02 -11.27
CA PHE A 89 14.34 5.17 -10.93
C PHE A 89 13.92 5.84 -9.62
N GLN A 90 12.61 5.95 -9.34
CA GLN A 90 12.12 6.48 -8.05
C GLN A 90 12.47 5.59 -6.85
N HIS A 91 12.87 4.34 -7.08
CA HIS A 91 13.24 3.38 -6.04
C HIS A 91 14.77 3.25 -5.87
N LEU A 92 15.57 4.00 -6.64
CA LEU A 92 17.03 3.92 -6.57
C LEU A 92 17.52 4.43 -5.21
N GLY A 93 18.03 3.52 -4.37
CA GLY A 93 18.50 3.84 -3.01
C GLY A 93 17.43 3.82 -1.93
N GLY A 94 16.19 3.41 -2.26
CA GLY A 94 15.05 3.42 -1.34
C GLY A 94 14.30 4.75 -1.33
N LYS A 95 13.14 4.76 -0.68
CA LYS A 95 12.22 5.93 -0.68
C LYS A 95 12.29 6.80 0.57
N ILE A 96 13.02 6.36 1.59
CA ILE A 96 13.12 7.05 2.88
C ILE A 96 14.57 7.08 3.37
N GLU A 97 14.89 8.08 4.17
CA GLU A 97 16.19 8.20 4.85
C GLU A 97 16.03 8.68 6.29
N ILE A 98 17.05 8.46 7.13
CA ILE A 98 17.07 8.96 8.50
C ILE A 98 17.83 10.28 8.54
N GLN A 99 17.14 11.34 8.96
CA GLN A 99 17.76 12.64 9.17
C GLN A 99 17.77 13.04 10.66
N PRO A 100 18.88 13.60 11.17
CA PRO A 100 18.94 14.07 12.56
C PRO A 100 18.06 15.31 12.75
N LYS A 101 17.29 15.34 13.85
CA LYS A 101 16.48 16.52 14.23
C LYS A 101 17.33 17.68 14.77
N ILE A 102 18.54 17.41 15.26
CA ILE A 102 19.46 18.40 15.80
C ILE A 102 20.84 18.16 15.18
N PRO A 103 21.46 19.16 14.54
CA PRO A 103 22.81 19.00 13.99
C PRO A 103 23.85 18.93 15.11
N VAL A 104 24.86 18.08 14.94
CA VAL A 104 26.02 17.97 15.85
C VAL A 104 27.21 18.64 15.17
N LYS A 105 27.56 19.86 15.59
CA LYS A 105 28.57 20.68 14.89
C LYS A 105 29.91 20.73 15.63
N ASN A 106 29.90 20.48 16.92
CA ASN A 106 31.08 20.58 17.77
C ASN A 106 31.05 19.56 18.93
N ARG A 107 32.14 19.51 19.69
CA ARG A 107 32.29 18.62 20.85
C ARG A 107 31.25 18.86 21.95
N THR A 108 30.80 20.09 22.14
CA THR A 108 29.77 20.43 23.13
C THR A 108 28.40 19.89 22.72
N ASP A 109 28.07 19.93 21.43
CA ASP A 109 26.83 19.31 20.93
C ASP A 109 26.88 17.79 21.12
N LEU A 110 28.01 17.18 20.73
CA LEU A 110 28.22 15.74 20.85
C LEU A 110 28.10 15.27 22.30
N SER A 111 28.67 16.01 23.26
CA SER A 111 28.62 15.64 24.67
C SER A 111 27.24 15.77 25.31
N ARG A 112 26.31 16.51 24.68
CA ARG A 112 24.92 16.66 25.12
C ARG A 112 24.02 15.56 24.54
N VAL A 113 24.14 15.27 23.25
CA VAL A 113 23.30 14.26 22.57
C VAL A 113 23.79 12.84 22.77
N TYR A 114 25.07 12.68 23.13
CA TYR A 114 25.70 11.40 23.42
C TYR A 114 26.41 11.46 24.78
N THR A 115 27.52 10.74 24.93
CA THR A 115 28.23 10.65 26.20
C THR A 115 28.97 11.94 26.56
N PRO A 116 28.97 12.34 27.85
CA PRO A 116 28.28 11.71 28.97
C PRO A 116 26.83 12.19 29.17
N GLY A 117 26.37 13.22 28.45
CA GLY A 117 25.11 13.92 28.71
C GLY A 117 23.86 13.03 28.63
N VAL A 118 23.80 12.12 27.65
CA VAL A 118 22.68 11.21 27.40
C VAL A 118 22.40 10.28 28.60
N ALA A 119 23.42 9.95 29.39
CA ALA A 119 23.27 9.07 30.56
C ALA A 119 22.23 9.60 31.55
N ARG A 120 22.15 10.92 31.72
CA ARG A 120 21.15 11.56 32.60
C ARG A 120 19.72 11.35 32.08
N VAL A 121 19.54 11.40 30.75
CA VAL A 121 18.23 11.12 30.12
C VAL A 121 17.86 9.65 30.31
N CYS A 122 18.81 8.74 30.11
CA CYS A 122 18.60 7.31 30.36
C CYS A 122 18.21 7.03 31.82
N SER A 123 18.90 7.61 32.79
CA SER A 123 18.56 7.43 34.22
C SER A 123 17.18 7.97 34.58
N VAL A 124 16.73 9.04 33.92
CA VAL A 124 15.37 9.57 34.11
C VAL A 124 14.32 8.61 33.55
N ILE A 125 14.54 8.06 32.34
CA ILE A 125 13.63 7.07 31.73
C ILE A 125 13.61 5.76 32.53
N GLN A 126 14.76 5.35 33.11
CA GLN A 126 14.83 4.16 33.96
C GLN A 126 13.93 4.27 35.20
N ARG A 127 13.76 5.48 35.76
CA ARG A 127 12.90 5.73 36.92
C ARG A 127 11.43 5.90 36.54
N GLU A 128 11.19 6.46 35.36
CA GLU A 128 9.88 6.90 34.86
C GLU A 128 9.80 6.59 33.36
N SER A 129 9.33 5.38 33.03
CA SER A 129 9.40 4.80 31.68
C SER A 129 8.58 5.59 30.65
N GLU A 130 7.51 6.26 31.06
CA GLU A 130 6.66 7.10 30.22
C GLU A 130 7.42 8.30 29.65
N LYS A 131 8.51 8.73 30.31
CA LYS A 131 9.38 9.80 29.79
C LYS A 131 10.10 9.41 28.49
N ALA A 132 10.09 8.13 28.11
CA ALA A 132 10.52 7.71 26.78
C ALA A 132 9.73 8.43 25.67
N TYR A 133 8.43 8.67 25.84
CA TYR A 133 7.64 9.47 24.91
C TYR A 133 8.17 10.92 24.82
N ARG A 134 8.50 11.52 25.96
CA ARG A 134 8.95 12.91 26.00
C ARG A 134 10.33 13.11 25.37
N PHE A 135 11.27 12.20 25.65
CA PHE A 135 12.69 12.41 25.36
C PHE A 135 13.24 11.58 24.20
N THR A 136 12.41 10.79 23.52
CA THR A 136 12.86 9.95 22.39
C THR A 136 11.91 10.06 21.20
N ILE A 137 12.28 9.37 20.12
CA ILE A 137 11.47 9.23 18.91
C ILE A 137 10.14 8.50 19.17
N LYS A 138 10.00 7.75 20.28
CA LYS A 138 8.82 6.92 20.59
C LYS A 138 7.49 7.67 20.43
N ARG A 139 7.43 8.95 20.77
CA ARG A 139 6.21 9.77 20.62
C ARG A 139 5.61 9.87 19.22
N ASN A 140 6.42 9.67 18.18
CA ASN A 140 6.00 9.90 16.80
C ASN A 140 6.47 8.79 15.86
N MET A 141 6.95 7.67 16.41
CA MET A 141 7.53 6.57 15.63
C MET A 141 6.56 5.40 15.53
N VAL A 142 6.18 5.01 14.31
CA VAL A 142 5.31 3.85 14.04
C VAL A 142 6.11 2.75 13.34
N ALA A 143 5.92 1.50 13.76
CA ALA A 143 6.44 0.34 13.01
C ALA A 143 5.42 -0.06 11.93
N VAL A 144 5.85 -0.14 10.67
CA VAL A 144 5.05 -0.72 9.58
C VAL A 144 5.47 -2.18 9.43
N VAL A 145 4.72 -3.09 10.06
CA VAL A 145 5.09 -4.49 10.21
C VAL A 145 4.38 -5.34 9.16
N THR A 146 5.13 -6.20 8.48
CA THR A 146 4.60 -7.19 7.53
C THR A 146 5.42 -8.47 7.56
N ASP A 147 4.83 -9.59 7.16
CA ASP A 147 5.55 -10.82 6.79
C ASP A 147 5.62 -11.04 5.26
N GLY A 148 5.04 -10.11 4.48
CA GLY A 148 4.99 -10.18 3.02
C GLY A 148 4.08 -11.29 2.48
N SER A 149 3.15 -11.81 3.30
CA SER A 149 2.31 -12.95 2.91
C SER A 149 1.06 -12.59 2.10
N ALA A 150 0.68 -11.32 2.03
CA ALA A 150 -0.47 -10.84 1.25
C ALA A 150 -0.22 -9.46 0.62
N VAL A 151 0.90 -9.29 -0.07
CA VAL A 151 1.30 -7.99 -0.62
C VAL A 151 0.43 -7.62 -1.82
N LEU A 152 -0.38 -6.58 -1.67
CA LEU A 152 -1.25 -6.06 -2.74
C LEU A 152 -2.08 -7.20 -3.39
N GLY A 153 -2.10 -7.26 -4.72
CA GLY A 153 -2.65 -8.39 -5.48
C GLY A 153 -1.65 -9.50 -5.82
N LEU A 154 -0.41 -9.42 -5.32
CA LEU A 154 0.68 -10.35 -5.64
C LEU A 154 0.68 -11.58 -4.72
N GLY A 155 0.01 -11.48 -3.56
CA GLY A 155 -0.07 -12.56 -2.58
C GLY A 155 1.23 -12.71 -1.79
N ASN A 156 1.62 -13.95 -1.51
CA ASN A 156 2.81 -14.23 -0.70
C ASN A 156 4.08 -14.13 -1.57
N ILE A 157 4.78 -13.01 -1.47
CA ILE A 157 6.04 -12.75 -2.15
C ILE A 157 7.23 -12.62 -1.19
N GLY A 158 6.95 -12.76 0.12
CA GLY A 158 7.95 -12.70 1.18
C GLY A 158 8.40 -11.28 1.54
N PRO A 159 9.22 -11.17 2.61
CA PRO A 159 9.55 -9.89 3.26
C PRO A 159 10.45 -8.97 2.41
N LEU A 160 11.32 -9.53 1.56
CA LEU A 160 12.22 -8.71 0.75
C LEU A 160 11.46 -8.03 -0.40
N ALA A 161 10.54 -8.76 -1.04
CA ALA A 161 9.75 -8.22 -2.13
C ALA A 161 8.62 -7.28 -1.62
N SER A 162 8.22 -7.38 -0.35
CA SER A 162 7.28 -6.45 0.29
C SER A 162 7.93 -5.12 0.71
N LEU A 163 9.25 -5.08 0.91
CA LEU A 163 9.97 -3.92 1.44
C LEU A 163 9.67 -2.61 0.69
N PRO A 164 9.62 -2.57 -0.66
CA PRO A 164 9.23 -1.36 -1.37
C PRO A 164 7.83 -0.88 -1.01
N VAL A 165 6.86 -1.76 -0.77
CA VAL A 165 5.51 -1.36 -0.36
C VAL A 165 5.55 -0.74 1.04
N MET A 166 6.28 -1.35 1.97
CA MET A 166 6.41 -0.86 3.35
C MET A 166 7.16 0.47 3.45
N GLU A 167 8.22 0.67 2.66
CA GLU A 167 8.86 1.98 2.52
C GLU A 167 7.88 3.03 1.99
N GLY A 168 7.04 2.64 1.03
CA GLY A 168 5.98 3.50 0.51
C GLY A 168 5.01 3.91 1.61
N LYS A 169 4.51 2.96 2.39
CA LYS A 169 3.62 3.23 3.55
C LYS A 169 4.29 4.15 4.57
N ALA A 170 5.55 3.91 4.92
CA ALA A 170 6.31 4.78 5.82
C ALA A 170 6.45 6.21 5.29
N MET A 171 6.72 6.38 4.00
CA MET A 171 6.75 7.67 3.32
C MET A 171 5.39 8.38 3.37
N LEU A 172 4.28 7.66 3.15
CA LEU A 172 2.92 8.22 3.21
C LEU A 172 2.53 8.66 4.64
N PHE A 173 2.90 7.88 5.66
CA PHE A 173 2.76 8.29 7.07
C PHE A 173 3.44 9.63 7.33
N LYS A 174 4.63 9.83 6.76
CA LYS A 174 5.40 11.06 6.92
C LYS A 174 4.79 12.24 6.16
N GLU A 175 4.45 12.03 4.89
CA GLU A 175 3.96 13.08 4.00
C GLU A 175 2.59 13.60 4.42
N PHE A 176 1.66 12.69 4.73
CA PHE A 176 0.27 13.07 4.99
C PHE A 176 -0.10 13.14 6.48
N GLY A 177 0.59 12.38 7.34
CA GLY A 177 0.32 12.33 8.77
C GLY A 177 1.37 13.01 9.65
N HIS A 178 2.51 13.44 9.08
CA HIS A 178 3.69 13.89 9.83
C HIS A 178 4.19 12.88 10.89
N VAL A 179 3.87 11.59 10.70
CA VAL A 179 4.29 10.48 11.55
C VAL A 179 5.63 9.95 11.03
N ASP A 180 6.61 9.78 11.91
CA ASP A 180 7.84 9.09 11.56
C ASP A 180 7.51 7.58 11.55
N ALA A 181 7.80 6.88 10.46
CA ALA A 181 7.47 5.46 10.33
C ALA A 181 8.67 4.68 9.80
N PHE A 182 8.79 3.42 10.23
CA PHE A 182 9.89 2.56 9.80
C PHE A 182 9.38 1.17 9.38
N PRO A 183 9.79 0.65 8.21
CA PRO A 183 9.38 -0.66 7.74
C PRO A 183 10.06 -1.78 8.54
N LEU A 184 9.27 -2.76 9.00
CA LEU A 184 9.72 -3.95 9.70
C LEU A 184 9.18 -5.20 8.98
N CYS A 185 9.89 -5.64 7.95
CA CYS A 185 9.55 -6.84 7.18
C CYS A 185 10.16 -8.08 7.84
N LEU A 186 9.32 -8.98 8.35
CA LEU A 186 9.73 -10.13 9.15
C LEU A 186 9.99 -11.35 8.27
N ALA A 187 11.14 -11.99 8.45
CA ALA A 187 11.53 -13.22 7.74
C ALA A 187 10.96 -14.48 8.39
N THR A 188 9.68 -14.44 8.75
CA THR A 188 8.93 -15.57 9.31
C THR A 188 7.45 -15.43 8.96
N ASN A 189 6.77 -16.56 8.75
CA ASN A 189 5.31 -16.62 8.65
C ASN A 189 4.69 -17.36 9.86
N ASP A 190 5.47 -17.65 10.89
CA ASP A 190 4.93 -18.21 12.13
C ASP A 190 4.21 -17.12 12.94
N THR A 191 2.96 -17.39 13.33
CA THR A 191 2.11 -16.42 14.04
C THR A 191 2.72 -15.99 15.38
N GLU A 192 3.24 -16.94 16.16
CA GLU A 192 3.78 -16.65 17.49
C GLU A 192 5.13 -15.95 17.40
N GLU A 193 5.98 -16.35 16.44
CA GLU A 193 7.24 -15.64 16.18
C GLU A 193 7.01 -14.18 15.77
N ILE A 194 5.99 -13.90 14.95
CA ILE A 194 5.60 -12.53 14.58
C ILE A 194 5.17 -11.76 15.83
N ILE A 195 4.24 -12.31 16.62
CA ILE A 195 3.72 -11.65 17.84
C ILE A 195 4.87 -11.34 18.80
N GLN A 196 5.73 -12.33 19.08
CA GLN A 196 6.84 -12.17 20.01
C GLN A 196 7.88 -11.17 19.50
N THR A 197 8.17 -11.18 18.20
CA THR A 197 9.09 -10.22 17.58
C THR A 197 8.57 -8.80 17.72
N VAL A 198 7.30 -8.57 17.38
CA VAL A 198 6.67 -7.23 17.50
C VAL A 198 6.68 -6.76 18.96
N LYS A 199 6.37 -7.64 19.92
CA LYS A 199 6.45 -7.33 21.36
C LYS A 199 7.84 -6.91 21.79
N ASN A 200 8.88 -7.62 21.31
CA ASN A 200 10.26 -7.34 21.68
C ASN A 200 10.76 -5.98 21.14
N VAL A 201 10.28 -5.54 19.97
CA VAL A 201 10.70 -4.28 19.35
C VAL A 201 9.81 -3.08 19.69
N ALA A 202 8.62 -3.31 20.26
CA ALA A 202 7.66 -2.29 20.66
C ALA A 202 8.20 -1.14 21.53
N PRO A 203 9.26 -1.29 22.38
CA PRO A 203 9.77 -0.18 23.18
C PRO A 203 10.13 1.09 22.37
N VAL A 204 10.55 0.96 21.12
CA VAL A 204 10.94 2.09 20.25
C VAL A 204 9.73 2.84 19.67
N PHE A 205 8.57 2.18 19.57
CA PHE A 205 7.43 2.66 18.79
C PHE A 205 6.30 3.21 19.67
N GLY A 206 5.61 4.24 19.19
CA GLY A 206 4.38 4.77 19.77
C GLY A 206 3.12 4.12 19.21
N GLY A 207 3.25 3.31 18.15
CA GLY A 207 2.16 2.52 17.57
C GLY A 207 2.69 1.48 16.58
N ILE A 208 1.87 0.46 16.31
CA ILE A 208 2.15 -0.61 15.35
C ILE A 208 1.11 -0.56 14.25
N ASN A 209 1.56 -0.50 13.00
CA ASN A 209 0.74 -0.65 11.80
C ASN A 209 1.06 -2.00 11.16
N LEU A 210 0.14 -2.96 11.25
CA LEU A 210 0.20 -4.24 10.54
C LEU A 210 -0.26 -4.05 9.09
N GLU A 211 0.48 -4.62 8.15
CA GLU A 211 0.27 -4.44 6.72
C GLU A 211 0.53 -5.73 5.95
N ASP A 212 -0.29 -6.04 4.94
CA ASP A 212 -0.05 -7.11 3.97
C ASP A 212 0.19 -8.50 4.61
N ILE A 213 -0.52 -8.81 5.71
CA ILE A 213 -0.49 -10.11 6.40
C ILE A 213 -1.72 -10.93 6.01
N ALA A 214 -1.51 -12.16 5.56
CA ALA A 214 -2.58 -13.02 5.07
C ALA A 214 -3.60 -13.40 6.16
N ALA A 215 -4.88 -13.31 5.80
CA ALA A 215 -5.95 -13.93 6.56
C ALA A 215 -5.86 -15.47 6.49
N PRO A 216 -6.24 -16.21 7.56
CA PRO A 216 -6.84 -15.72 8.79
C PRO A 216 -5.84 -15.33 9.89
N ARG A 217 -4.52 -15.53 9.70
CA ARG A 217 -3.50 -15.31 10.75
C ARG A 217 -3.47 -13.85 11.21
N CYS A 218 -3.69 -12.91 10.30
CA CYS A 218 -3.73 -11.48 10.60
C CYS A 218 -4.69 -11.12 11.75
N PHE A 219 -5.81 -11.84 11.89
CA PHE A 219 -6.80 -11.59 12.94
C PHE A 219 -6.26 -11.96 14.33
N GLU A 220 -5.60 -13.12 14.44
CA GLU A 220 -5.01 -13.57 15.70
C GLU A 220 -3.82 -12.70 16.11
N ILE A 221 -2.94 -12.39 15.15
CA ILE A 221 -1.79 -11.50 15.37
C ILE A 221 -2.25 -10.16 15.90
N GLU A 222 -3.23 -9.54 15.25
CA GLU A 222 -3.74 -8.24 15.66
C GLU A 222 -4.38 -8.27 17.05
N GLU A 223 -5.26 -9.24 17.30
CA GLU A 223 -5.96 -9.36 18.59
C GLU A 223 -4.97 -9.57 19.75
N ARG A 224 -4.01 -10.48 19.58
CA ARG A 224 -2.98 -10.76 20.60
C ARG A 224 -2.09 -9.54 20.82
N LEU A 225 -1.69 -8.83 19.77
CA LEU A 225 -0.87 -7.63 19.92
C LEU A 225 -1.65 -6.48 20.60
N LYS A 226 -2.94 -6.33 20.33
CA LYS A 226 -3.80 -5.36 21.03
C LYS A 226 -3.95 -5.67 22.52
N GLN A 227 -3.98 -6.95 22.89
CA GLN A 227 -4.06 -7.39 24.28
C GLN A 227 -2.73 -7.26 25.02
N ASP A 228 -1.63 -7.58 24.34
CA ASP A 228 -0.31 -7.71 24.95
C ASP A 228 0.51 -6.39 24.98
N LEU A 229 0.10 -5.36 24.24
CA LEU A 229 0.84 -4.10 24.11
C LEU A 229 0.10 -2.89 24.69
N ASP A 230 0.85 -2.03 25.38
CA ASP A 230 0.36 -0.73 25.88
C ASP A 230 0.37 0.39 24.82
N ILE A 231 0.53 0.03 23.53
CA ILE A 231 0.53 0.96 22.39
C ILE A 231 -0.53 0.57 21.37
N PRO A 232 -1.11 1.53 20.62
CA PRO A 232 -2.10 1.21 19.60
C PRO A 232 -1.54 0.29 18.53
N VAL A 233 -2.33 -0.74 18.20
CA VAL A 233 -2.09 -1.66 17.09
C VAL A 233 -3.24 -1.50 16.10
N PHE A 234 -2.89 -1.26 14.84
CA PHE A 234 -3.82 -1.03 13.75
C PHE A 234 -3.43 -1.90 12.57
N HIS A 235 -4.39 -2.53 11.91
CA HIS A 235 -4.17 -3.27 10.67
C HIS A 235 -4.86 -2.54 9.53
N ASP A 236 -4.09 -2.01 8.56
CA ASP A 236 -4.62 -1.11 7.53
C ASP A 236 -5.58 -1.82 6.57
N ASP A 237 -5.21 -3.00 6.08
CA ASP A 237 -6.06 -3.79 5.18
C ASP A 237 -7.43 -4.16 5.78
N GLN A 238 -7.52 -4.21 7.11
CA GLN A 238 -8.76 -4.42 7.84
C GLN A 238 -9.47 -3.08 8.10
N HIS A 239 -8.97 -2.31 9.04
CA HIS A 239 -9.68 -1.15 9.60
C HIS A 239 -9.58 0.06 8.70
N GLY A 240 -8.44 0.29 8.06
CA GLY A 240 -8.26 1.36 7.09
C GLY A 240 -9.26 1.23 5.94
N THR A 241 -9.31 0.03 5.33
CA THR A 241 -10.29 -0.31 4.29
C THR A 241 -11.73 -0.11 4.77
N ALA A 242 -12.06 -0.58 5.98
CA ALA A 242 -13.41 -0.47 6.54
C ALA A 242 -13.84 0.99 6.76
N ILE A 243 -12.95 1.84 7.28
CA ILE A 243 -13.22 3.26 7.54
C ILE A 243 -13.50 4.01 6.24
N VAL A 244 -12.63 3.86 5.22
CA VAL A 244 -12.84 4.57 3.94
C VAL A 244 -14.05 4.04 3.18
N THR A 245 -14.34 2.74 3.29
CA THR A 245 -15.54 2.13 2.69
C THR A 245 -16.82 2.68 3.32
N LEU A 246 -16.87 2.76 4.66
CA LEU A 246 -18.00 3.36 5.36
C LEU A 246 -18.16 4.85 4.99
N ALA A 247 -17.08 5.62 4.97
CA ALA A 247 -17.13 7.04 4.59
C ALA A 247 -17.68 7.23 3.16
N ALA A 248 -17.24 6.41 2.21
CA ALA A 248 -17.76 6.41 0.84
C ALA A 248 -19.25 6.06 0.82
N LEU A 249 -19.67 5.04 1.56
CA LEU A 249 -21.06 4.61 1.64
C LEU A 249 -21.97 5.68 2.26
N MET A 250 -21.53 6.34 3.33
CA MET A 250 -22.27 7.43 3.97
C MET A 250 -22.56 8.55 2.96
N ASN A 251 -21.57 8.94 2.16
CA ASN A 251 -21.75 9.95 1.12
C ASN A 251 -22.67 9.47 -0.02
N ALA A 252 -22.54 8.20 -0.44
CA ALA A 252 -23.42 7.63 -1.46
C ALA A 252 -24.89 7.54 -1.00
N ALA A 253 -25.11 7.15 0.26
CA ALA A 253 -26.44 7.10 0.87
C ALA A 253 -27.06 8.50 0.94
N ALA A 254 -26.30 9.50 1.40
CA ALA A 254 -26.74 10.90 1.41
C ALA A 254 -27.08 11.41 0.00
N PHE A 255 -26.25 11.11 -0.99
CA PHE A 255 -26.47 11.52 -2.39
C PHE A 255 -27.72 10.88 -3.01
N THR A 256 -28.02 9.63 -2.64
CA THR A 256 -29.18 8.88 -3.15
C THR A 256 -30.45 9.05 -2.30
N GLY A 257 -30.37 9.79 -1.19
CA GLY A 257 -31.50 10.00 -0.28
C GLY A 257 -31.92 8.75 0.51
N LYS A 258 -31.02 7.77 0.67
CA LYS A 258 -31.26 6.54 1.45
C LYS A 258 -30.68 6.66 2.86
N THR A 259 -31.30 6.00 3.83
CA THR A 259 -30.74 5.82 5.18
C THR A 259 -29.89 4.56 5.24
N LEU A 260 -28.85 4.54 6.08
CA LEU A 260 -27.93 3.40 6.17
C LEU A 260 -28.64 2.13 6.65
N GLU A 261 -29.53 2.27 7.62
CA GLU A 261 -30.27 1.16 8.24
C GLU A 261 -31.18 0.42 7.26
N GLY A 262 -31.60 1.11 6.20
CA GLY A 262 -32.47 0.57 5.14
C GLY A 262 -31.73 -0.08 3.98
N LEU A 263 -30.40 -0.11 3.99
CA LEU A 263 -29.61 -0.65 2.88
C LEU A 263 -29.49 -2.17 2.95
N LYS A 264 -29.72 -2.83 1.81
CA LYS A 264 -29.24 -4.17 1.52
C LYS A 264 -27.84 -4.10 0.91
N VAL A 265 -26.84 -4.56 1.65
CA VAL A 265 -25.43 -4.51 1.25
C VAL A 265 -24.90 -5.89 0.92
N VAL A 266 -24.28 -6.05 -0.24
CA VAL A 266 -23.57 -7.28 -0.64
C VAL A 266 -22.08 -7.03 -0.63
N ILE A 267 -21.32 -7.87 0.08
CA ILE A 267 -19.85 -7.82 0.14
C ILE A 267 -19.28 -9.06 -0.57
N ALA A 268 -18.51 -8.85 -1.64
CA ALA A 268 -17.82 -9.89 -2.39
C ALA A 268 -16.42 -10.15 -1.82
N GLY A 269 -16.37 -10.90 -0.72
CA GLY A 269 -15.13 -11.37 -0.13
C GLY A 269 -15.22 -11.50 1.39
N ALA A 270 -14.85 -12.66 1.92
CA ALA A 270 -14.83 -12.94 3.36
C ALA A 270 -13.39 -12.97 3.94
N GLY A 271 -12.51 -12.12 3.41
CA GLY A 271 -11.13 -11.94 3.87
C GLY A 271 -11.02 -10.87 4.97
N ALA A 272 -9.80 -10.36 5.21
CA ALA A 272 -9.51 -9.30 6.17
C ALA A 272 -10.40 -8.06 5.97
N ALA A 273 -10.34 -7.44 4.78
CA ALA A 273 -11.10 -6.25 4.42
C ALA A 273 -12.62 -6.46 4.52
N GLY A 274 -13.17 -7.49 3.87
CA GLY A 274 -14.62 -7.73 3.86
C GLY A 274 -15.20 -8.03 5.26
N THR A 275 -14.42 -8.72 6.11
CA THR A 275 -14.79 -8.94 7.52
C THR A 275 -14.88 -7.62 8.28
N ALA A 276 -13.86 -6.77 8.18
CA ALA A 276 -13.80 -5.50 8.89
C ALA A 276 -14.88 -4.52 8.38
N CYS A 277 -15.09 -4.46 7.06
CA CYS A 277 -16.19 -3.71 6.45
C CYS A 277 -17.54 -4.18 7.01
N CYS A 278 -17.81 -5.49 7.03
CA CYS A 278 -19.04 -5.99 7.63
C CYS A 278 -19.21 -5.54 9.08
N LYS A 279 -18.17 -5.67 9.92
CA LYS A 279 -18.24 -5.31 11.34
C LYS A 279 -18.57 -3.82 11.53
N ILE A 280 -17.88 -2.92 10.82
CA ILE A 280 -18.11 -1.49 10.97
C ILE A 280 -19.49 -1.08 10.42
N LEU A 281 -19.92 -1.67 9.29
CA LEU A 281 -21.24 -1.41 8.70
C LEU A 281 -22.38 -1.85 9.63
N ARG A 282 -22.24 -3.01 10.29
CA ARG A 282 -23.19 -3.44 11.32
C ARG A 282 -23.19 -2.51 12.54
N ALA A 283 -22.02 -2.03 12.95
CA ALA A 283 -21.90 -1.13 14.09
C ALA A 283 -22.62 0.21 13.89
N VAL A 284 -22.75 0.68 12.63
CA VAL A 284 -23.51 1.88 12.28
C VAL A 284 -24.98 1.61 11.93
N GLY A 285 -25.48 0.39 12.14
CA GLY A 285 -26.91 0.06 12.03
C GLY A 285 -27.34 -0.66 10.75
N ILE A 286 -26.43 -0.97 9.81
CA ILE A 286 -26.79 -1.75 8.62
C ILE A 286 -27.02 -3.21 9.02
N SER A 287 -28.25 -3.70 8.88
CA SER A 287 -28.66 -5.03 9.34
C SER A 287 -28.71 -6.08 8.22
N ASP A 288 -29.08 -5.70 7.00
CA ASP A 288 -29.15 -6.60 5.84
C ASP A 288 -27.84 -6.59 5.05
N ILE A 289 -26.86 -7.33 5.56
CA ILE A 289 -25.57 -7.54 4.90
C ILE A 289 -25.50 -8.99 4.44
N ILE A 290 -25.10 -9.22 3.19
CA ILE A 290 -24.83 -10.55 2.63
C ILE A 290 -23.37 -10.62 2.21
N ILE A 291 -22.65 -11.64 2.65
CA ILE A 291 -21.24 -11.81 2.31
C ILE A 291 -21.06 -13.06 1.48
N CYS A 292 -20.36 -12.94 0.37
CA CYS A 292 -19.98 -14.05 -0.48
C CYS A 292 -18.49 -14.32 -0.39
N ASP A 293 -18.11 -15.59 -0.39
CA ASP A 293 -16.73 -16.01 -0.65
C ASP A 293 -16.66 -16.86 -1.93
N ARG A 294 -15.52 -17.50 -2.16
CA ARG A 294 -15.29 -18.32 -3.36
C ARG A 294 -16.27 -19.50 -3.52
N GLU A 295 -16.94 -19.93 -2.46
CA GLU A 295 -17.95 -21.00 -2.50
C GLU A 295 -19.39 -20.45 -2.56
N GLY A 296 -19.57 -19.13 -2.62
CA GLY A 296 -20.88 -18.47 -2.64
C GLY A 296 -21.25 -17.81 -1.31
N ILE A 297 -22.55 -17.65 -1.08
CA ILE A 297 -23.09 -16.90 0.06
C ILE A 297 -22.74 -17.59 1.40
N LEU A 298 -22.35 -16.81 2.40
CA LEU A 298 -22.24 -17.26 3.78
C LEU A 298 -23.62 -17.32 4.45
N TYR A 299 -23.93 -18.46 5.07
CA TYR A 299 -25.21 -18.69 5.76
C TYR A 299 -24.99 -19.57 7.01
N ARG A 300 -25.88 -19.44 8.00
CA ARG A 300 -25.83 -20.23 9.23
C ARG A 300 -25.86 -21.73 8.93
N GLY A 301 -24.94 -22.49 9.54
CA GLY A 301 -24.82 -23.93 9.31
C GLY A 301 -24.10 -24.33 8.02
N ARG A 302 -23.52 -23.37 7.27
CA ARG A 302 -22.58 -23.72 6.19
C ARG A 302 -21.34 -24.41 6.78
N GLU A 303 -20.93 -25.53 6.19
CA GLU A 303 -19.76 -26.30 6.64
C GLU A 303 -18.51 -26.08 5.76
N ARG A 304 -18.71 -25.83 4.46
CA ARG A 304 -17.63 -25.75 3.46
C ARG A 304 -16.79 -24.48 3.60
N ASN A 305 -15.46 -24.65 3.64
CA ASN A 305 -14.47 -23.56 3.65
C ASN A 305 -14.70 -22.53 4.78
N MET A 306 -15.02 -23.01 5.97
CA MET A 306 -15.32 -22.19 7.13
C MET A 306 -14.13 -22.10 8.09
N ASN A 307 -13.94 -20.91 8.67
CA ASN A 307 -13.05 -20.66 9.79
C ASN A 307 -13.82 -19.87 10.87
N ALA A 308 -13.18 -19.57 12.01
CA ALA A 308 -13.82 -18.86 13.11
C ALA A 308 -14.44 -17.52 12.69
N VAL A 309 -13.75 -16.77 11.82
CA VAL A 309 -14.22 -15.47 11.32
C VAL A 309 -15.43 -15.63 10.40
N LYS A 310 -15.38 -16.54 9.42
CA LYS A 310 -16.51 -16.81 8.54
C LYS A 310 -17.74 -17.35 9.29
N ARG A 311 -17.52 -18.10 10.37
CA ARG A 311 -18.60 -18.55 11.26
C ARG A 311 -19.26 -17.37 11.97
N TRP A 312 -18.47 -16.44 12.51
CA TRP A 312 -19.02 -15.20 13.05
C TRP A 312 -19.82 -14.44 11.98
N LEU A 313 -19.28 -14.29 10.77
CA LEU A 313 -19.99 -13.63 9.68
C LEU A 313 -21.31 -14.33 9.36
N SER A 314 -21.33 -15.66 9.22
CA SER A 314 -22.55 -16.39 8.88
C SER A 314 -23.62 -16.36 9.99
N GLU A 315 -23.22 -16.19 11.25
CA GLU A 315 -24.13 -16.04 12.39
C GLU A 315 -24.72 -14.63 12.50
N HIS A 316 -24.01 -13.62 12.02
CA HIS A 316 -24.31 -12.21 12.25
C HIS A 316 -24.78 -11.44 11.00
N THR A 317 -24.74 -12.08 9.84
CA THR A 317 -25.15 -11.52 8.54
C THR A 317 -26.22 -12.40 7.90
N ASN A 318 -26.74 -11.97 6.74
CA ASN A 318 -27.71 -12.70 5.94
C ASN A 318 -28.96 -13.10 6.76
N PRO A 319 -29.72 -12.12 7.28
CA PRO A 319 -30.86 -12.37 8.17
C PRO A 319 -31.94 -13.25 7.53
N ASN A 320 -32.04 -13.20 6.19
CA ASN A 320 -33.02 -13.96 5.39
C ASN A 320 -32.53 -15.37 5.03
N GLY A 321 -31.31 -15.76 5.43
CA GLY A 321 -30.78 -17.10 5.19
C GLY A 321 -30.62 -17.47 3.72
N ILE A 322 -30.39 -16.48 2.85
CA ILE A 322 -30.23 -16.65 1.40
C ILE A 322 -29.04 -17.58 1.13
N ARG A 323 -29.18 -18.44 0.12
CA ARG A 323 -28.15 -19.38 -0.32
C ARG A 323 -27.98 -19.26 -1.82
N GLY A 324 -26.80 -19.63 -2.31
CA GLY A 324 -26.48 -19.60 -3.74
C GLY A 324 -25.17 -18.88 -4.02
N HIS A 325 -25.08 -18.34 -5.22
CA HIS A 325 -23.94 -17.64 -5.76
C HIS A 325 -24.04 -16.13 -5.58
N LEU A 326 -22.99 -15.42 -5.98
CA LEU A 326 -22.95 -13.96 -5.89
C LEU A 326 -24.10 -13.28 -6.66
N SER A 327 -24.50 -13.85 -7.80
CA SER A 327 -25.65 -13.36 -8.59
C SER A 327 -26.94 -13.34 -7.78
N ASP A 328 -27.15 -14.33 -6.91
CA ASP A 328 -28.35 -14.44 -6.08
C ASP A 328 -28.33 -13.42 -4.93
N ALA A 329 -27.13 -13.07 -4.43
CA ALA A 329 -26.97 -12.06 -3.39
C ALA A 329 -27.25 -10.64 -3.92
N ILE A 330 -26.76 -10.35 -5.14
CA ILE A 330 -26.85 -9.03 -5.79
C ILE A 330 -28.28 -8.66 -6.17
N ASP A 331 -29.16 -9.64 -6.37
CA ASP A 331 -30.54 -9.37 -6.73
C ASP A 331 -31.20 -8.41 -5.73
N ASN A 332 -31.70 -7.27 -6.23
CA ASN A 332 -32.28 -6.17 -5.44
C ASN A 332 -31.37 -5.58 -4.34
N ALA A 333 -30.04 -5.70 -4.46
CA ALA A 333 -29.11 -5.06 -3.54
C ALA A 333 -29.03 -3.54 -3.79
N ASP A 334 -28.94 -2.75 -2.71
CA ASP A 334 -28.72 -1.30 -2.80
C ASP A 334 -27.24 -0.97 -3.02
N VAL A 335 -26.35 -1.81 -2.48
CA VAL A 335 -24.91 -1.60 -2.46
C VAL A 335 -24.19 -2.91 -2.76
N PHE A 336 -23.19 -2.83 -3.64
CA PHE A 336 -22.22 -3.88 -3.89
C PHE A 336 -20.82 -3.38 -3.53
N ILE A 337 -20.14 -4.10 -2.64
CA ILE A 337 -18.79 -3.83 -2.14
C ILE A 337 -17.88 -5.00 -2.54
#